data_AF-A0A8T5R5B3-F1
#
_entry.id   AF-A0A8T5R5B3-F1
#
_cell.length_a   1.000
_cell.length_b   1.000
_cell.length_c   1.000
_cell.angle_alpha   90.00
_cell.angle_beta   90.00
_cell.angle_gamma   90.00
#
_symmetry.space_group_name_H-M   'P 1'
#
loop_
_entity.id
_entity.type
_entity.pdbx_description
1 polymer ?
#
loop_
_entity_poly.entity_id
_entity_poly.type
_entity_poly.pdbx_seq_one_letter_code
_entity_poly.pdbx_strand_id
1 'polypeptide(L)'
;MNKSVAFAAAVALALIALPVQSAKPTEVVAWSNGFPSGEHYNLNLHGKKEGYACETEPWGGSVFVPEYGSAAIDIVQNKRSDVSNLTVHDACGTFDGDGALVQLPAGEYQVYARIVAKPAKHGEPREVVFYPKLNAACDDSGTENFSTATDCDESFLLGTGTVTKDGAFDTDGTSLERTTDSESTKGKGGKGGSGGGKSTATDISAMFQWSGWACDQTYDTDGDGEITLADAPDMNGDNITDDADLRLYLETYCVYHGSTWVYDIADLVSYGWDYQNNGAKLVQIRFYPTDTTVFA
;
A
#
# COMPACT_ATOMS: atom_id res chain seq x y z
N MET A 1 -64.37 -18.07 -58.24
CA MET A 1 -63.65 -18.52 -57.03
C MET A 1 -62.17 -18.44 -57.30
N ASN A 2 -61.44 -17.88 -56.35
CA ASN A 2 -60.19 -17.13 -56.53
C ASN A 2 -58.93 -17.95 -56.74
N LYS A 3 -57.97 -17.27 -57.37
CA LYS A 3 -56.62 -17.67 -57.76
C LYS A 3 -55.73 -17.97 -56.55
N SER A 4 -54.90 -19.00 -56.65
CA SER A 4 -53.75 -19.23 -55.77
C SER A 4 -52.48 -18.97 -56.57
N VAL A 5 -51.72 -17.93 -56.19
CA VAL A 5 -50.35 -17.68 -56.65
C VAL A 5 -49.47 -17.72 -55.41
N ALA A 6 -48.57 -18.70 -55.35
CA ALA A 6 -47.57 -18.84 -54.30
C ALA A 6 -46.39 -17.91 -54.61
N PHE A 7 -46.09 -16.99 -53.68
CA PHE A 7 -44.87 -16.18 -53.70
C PHE A 7 -43.84 -16.86 -52.79
N ALA A 8 -42.76 -17.37 -53.38
CA ALA A 8 -41.57 -17.80 -52.64
C ALA A 8 -40.65 -16.59 -52.43
N ALA A 9 -40.49 -16.16 -51.18
CA ALA A 9 -39.52 -15.12 -50.80
C ALA A 9 -38.17 -15.79 -50.50
N ALA A 10 -37.15 -15.51 -51.30
CA ALA A 10 -35.77 -15.88 -51.03
C ALA A 10 -35.15 -14.87 -50.06
N VAL A 11 -34.79 -15.31 -48.86
CA VAL A 11 -34.03 -14.52 -47.88
C VAL A 11 -32.54 -14.69 -48.19
N ALA A 12 -31.91 -13.66 -48.75
CA ALA A 12 -30.48 -13.60 -48.93
C ALA A 12 -29.81 -13.24 -47.60
N LEU A 13 -29.08 -14.18 -47.01
CA LEU A 13 -28.30 -13.99 -45.79
C LEU A 13 -26.99 -13.26 -46.15
N ALA A 14 -26.93 -11.94 -45.94
CA ALA A 14 -25.71 -11.17 -46.09
C ALA A 14 -24.82 -11.39 -44.86
N LEU A 15 -23.73 -12.14 -45.04
CA LEU A 15 -22.63 -12.25 -44.06
C LEU A 15 -21.93 -10.89 -43.97
N ILE A 16 -22.25 -10.12 -42.93
CA ILE A 16 -21.51 -8.89 -42.59
C ILE A 16 -20.21 -9.33 -41.93
N ALA A 17 -19.10 -9.26 -42.65
CA ALA A 17 -17.78 -9.39 -42.08
C ALA A 17 -17.54 -8.15 -41.18
N LEU A 18 -17.64 -8.34 -39.86
CA LEU A 18 -17.18 -7.32 -38.92
C LEU A 18 -15.66 -7.21 -39.05
N PRO A 19 -15.09 -5.99 -39.14
CA PRO A 19 -13.66 -5.84 -39.02
C PRO A 19 -13.25 -6.31 -37.62
N VAL A 20 -12.52 -7.41 -37.55
CA VAL A 20 -11.77 -7.79 -36.36
C VAL A 20 -10.81 -6.62 -36.09
N GLN A 21 -11.11 -5.81 -35.08
CA GLN A 21 -10.12 -4.88 -34.56
C GLN A 21 -8.99 -5.74 -34.01
N SER A 22 -7.89 -5.81 -34.77
CA SER A 22 -6.64 -6.34 -34.27
C SER A 22 -6.32 -5.56 -33.00
N ALA A 23 -6.44 -6.20 -31.83
CA ALA A 23 -5.92 -5.65 -30.60
C ALA A 23 -4.47 -5.25 -30.87
N LYS A 24 -4.12 -3.99 -30.64
CA LYS A 24 -2.72 -3.57 -30.68
C LYS A 24 -1.97 -4.47 -29.69
N PRO A 25 -0.74 -4.93 -30.01
CA PRO A 25 0.06 -5.67 -29.04
C PRO A 25 0.10 -4.87 -27.73
N THR A 26 -0.24 -5.51 -26.61
CA THR A 26 -0.09 -4.93 -25.28
C THR A 26 1.34 -4.40 -25.17
N GLU A 27 1.51 -3.09 -24.94
CA GLU A 27 2.83 -2.50 -24.80
C GLU A 27 3.50 -3.16 -23.59
N VAL A 28 4.59 -3.89 -23.84
CA VAL A 28 5.43 -4.42 -22.75
C VAL A 28 5.93 -3.23 -21.95
N VAL A 29 5.59 -3.17 -20.66
CA VAL A 29 6.02 -2.08 -19.79
C VAL A 29 7.53 -1.95 -19.84
N ALA A 30 8.02 -0.82 -20.34
CA ALA A 30 9.46 -0.57 -20.39
C ALA A 30 9.99 -0.35 -18.97
N TRP A 31 11.03 -1.08 -18.58
CA TRP A 31 11.66 -0.89 -17.26
C TRP A 31 12.86 0.05 -17.37
N SER A 32 12.97 1.00 -16.44
CA SER A 32 14.11 1.92 -16.37
C SER A 32 14.59 2.07 -14.94
N ASN A 33 15.86 1.69 -14.71
CA ASN A 33 16.49 1.70 -13.38
C ASN A 33 15.68 0.93 -12.32
N GLY A 34 15.08 -0.21 -12.72
CA GLY A 34 14.26 -1.07 -11.86
C GLY A 34 12.84 -0.57 -11.61
N PHE A 35 12.43 0.56 -12.19
CA PHE A 35 11.05 1.03 -12.13
C PHE A 35 10.27 0.69 -13.41
N PRO A 36 8.99 0.30 -13.30
CA PRO A 36 8.06 0.28 -14.42
C PRO A 36 7.92 1.68 -15.04
N SER A 37 7.72 1.75 -16.37
CA SER A 37 7.24 2.97 -17.03
C SER A 37 5.72 3.05 -16.91
N GLY A 38 5.19 4.25 -16.69
CA GLY A 38 3.75 4.44 -16.53
C GLY A 38 3.43 5.59 -15.59
N GLU A 39 2.13 5.82 -15.42
CA GLU A 39 1.61 6.73 -14.41
C GLU A 39 1.90 6.18 -13.00
N HIS A 40 2.37 7.05 -12.11
CA HIS A 40 2.72 6.68 -10.74
C HIS A 40 2.76 7.91 -9.84
N TYR A 41 2.54 7.69 -8.56
CA TYR A 41 2.83 8.66 -7.52
C TYR A 41 4.26 8.46 -7.00
N ASN A 42 4.96 9.55 -6.68
CA ASN A 42 6.30 9.50 -6.10
C ASN A 42 6.25 9.96 -4.65
N LEU A 43 6.80 9.14 -3.75
CA LEU A 43 7.14 9.52 -2.39
C LEU A 43 8.66 9.47 -2.22
N ASN A 44 9.24 10.55 -1.70
CA ASN A 44 10.67 10.66 -1.47
C ASN A 44 10.95 10.82 0.01
N LEU A 45 11.72 9.90 0.58
CA LEU A 45 12.21 10.00 1.95
C LEU A 45 13.60 10.62 1.93
N HIS A 46 13.72 11.83 2.45
CA HIS A 46 14.95 12.61 2.49
C HIS A 46 15.62 12.42 3.84
N GLY A 47 16.77 11.76 3.85
CA GLY A 47 17.60 11.62 5.04
C GLY A 47 18.24 12.95 5.43
N LYS A 48 17.95 13.42 6.63
CA LYS A 48 18.42 14.69 7.20
C LYS A 48 19.25 14.46 8.45
N LYS A 49 20.22 15.34 8.66
CA LYS A 49 21.10 15.27 9.83
C LYS A 49 20.34 15.67 11.10
N GLU A 50 20.89 15.27 12.24
CA GLU A 50 20.47 15.78 13.55
C GLU A 50 20.45 17.31 13.57
N GLY A 51 19.45 17.88 14.25
CA GLY A 51 19.24 19.34 14.33
C GLY A 51 18.63 19.96 13.07
N TYR A 52 18.16 19.15 12.12
CA TYR A 52 17.35 19.64 11.00
C TYR A 52 16.03 20.22 11.54
N ALA A 53 15.80 21.51 11.27
CA ALA A 53 14.50 22.13 11.48
C ALA A 53 13.58 21.69 10.34
N CYS A 54 12.63 20.81 10.64
CA CYS A 54 11.70 20.32 9.64
C CYS A 54 10.72 21.42 9.23
N GLU A 55 10.37 21.44 7.95
CA GLU A 55 9.36 22.35 7.40
C GLU A 55 8.04 21.62 7.42
N THR A 56 7.06 22.18 8.14
CA THR A 56 5.72 21.61 8.30
C THR A 56 4.80 21.96 7.13
N GLU A 57 5.28 22.69 6.12
CA GLU A 57 4.57 22.97 4.88
C GLU A 57 5.11 22.05 3.77
N PRO A 58 4.56 20.83 3.61
CA PRO A 58 5.01 19.90 2.59
C PRO A 58 4.80 20.44 1.17
N TRP A 59 5.80 20.19 0.31
CA TRP A 59 5.68 20.40 -1.13
C TRP A 59 5.88 19.09 -1.89
N GLY A 60 4.81 18.63 -2.54
CA GLY A 60 4.80 17.36 -3.28
C GLY A 60 4.97 16.14 -2.36
N GLY A 61 5.36 15.00 -2.94
CA GLY A 61 5.59 13.75 -2.19
C GLY A 61 6.97 13.70 -1.54
N SER A 62 7.24 14.55 -0.55
CA SER A 62 8.50 14.57 0.19
C SER A 62 8.27 14.47 1.70
N VAL A 63 8.95 13.52 2.34
CA VAL A 63 9.01 13.35 3.78
C VAL A 63 10.47 13.42 4.22
N PHE A 64 10.72 14.01 5.38
CA PHE A 64 12.03 14.20 5.99
C PHE A 64 12.19 13.25 7.16
N VAL A 65 13.23 12.42 7.10
CA VAL A 65 13.55 11.40 8.10
C VAL A 65 14.99 11.57 8.58
N PRO A 66 15.39 11.07 9.76
CA PRO A 66 16.79 11.05 10.16
C PRO A 66 17.64 10.29 9.14
N GLU A 67 18.83 10.79 8.83
CA GLU A 67 19.84 10.06 8.03
C GLU A 67 20.31 8.81 8.78
N TYR A 68 20.30 8.86 10.12
CA TYR A 68 20.60 7.74 11.01
C TYR A 68 19.57 7.71 12.14
N GLY A 69 18.84 6.60 12.30
CA GLY A 69 17.82 6.44 13.35
C GLY A 69 16.50 5.91 12.81
N SER A 70 15.45 6.04 13.62
CA SER A 70 14.08 5.64 13.28
C SER A 70 13.22 6.84 12.89
N ALA A 71 12.21 6.59 12.08
CA ALA A 71 11.11 7.51 11.78
C ALA A 71 9.79 6.73 11.71
N ALA A 72 8.70 7.35 12.13
CA ALA A 72 7.35 6.85 11.87
C ALA A 72 6.80 7.55 10.63
N ILE A 73 6.19 6.77 9.72
CA ILE A 73 5.57 7.29 8.50
C ILE A 73 4.22 6.59 8.36
N ASP A 74 3.16 7.35 8.52
CA ASP A 74 1.79 6.89 8.33
C ASP A 74 1.33 7.22 6.91
N ILE A 75 0.74 6.23 6.27
CA ILE A 75 0.20 6.30 4.93
C ILE A 75 -1.27 5.92 5.02
N VAL A 76 -2.15 6.87 4.73
CA VAL A 76 -3.60 6.73 4.86
C VAL A 76 -4.25 6.64 3.49
N GLN A 77 -5.29 5.82 3.39
CA GLN A 77 -6.17 5.76 2.24
C GLN A 77 -7.61 5.79 2.72
N ASN A 78 -8.40 6.64 2.10
CA ASN A 78 -9.82 6.78 2.37
C ASN A 78 -10.58 6.55 1.07
N LYS A 79 -11.36 5.47 1.01
CA LYS A 79 -12.11 5.05 -0.19
C LYS A 79 -13.16 6.07 -0.62
N ARG A 80 -13.57 6.97 0.27
CA ARG A 80 -14.54 8.03 0.00
C ARG A 80 -13.92 9.40 -0.18
N SER A 81 -12.59 9.48 -0.18
CA SER A 81 -11.89 10.75 -0.40
C SER A 81 -11.82 11.13 -1.87
N ASP A 82 -11.95 12.43 -2.13
CA ASP A 82 -11.80 13.03 -3.46
C ASP A 82 -10.32 13.32 -3.83
N VAL A 83 -9.37 12.91 -2.97
CA VAL A 83 -7.94 13.10 -3.21
C VAL A 83 -7.52 12.27 -4.43
N SER A 84 -7.08 12.95 -5.48
CA SER A 84 -6.66 12.37 -6.76
C SER A 84 -5.14 12.30 -6.95
N ASN A 85 -4.38 12.83 -6.00
CA ASN A 85 -2.92 12.81 -5.99
C ASN A 85 -2.39 12.48 -4.61
N LEU A 86 -1.22 11.82 -4.55
CA LEU A 86 -0.50 11.64 -3.30
C LEU A 86 -0.26 13.01 -2.65
N THR A 87 -0.74 13.15 -1.42
CA THR A 87 -0.65 14.38 -0.64
C THR A 87 0.13 14.08 0.63
N VAL A 88 1.06 14.95 1.01
CA VAL A 88 1.74 14.86 2.30
C VAL A 88 1.07 15.89 3.20
N HIS A 89 0.50 15.44 4.31
CA HIS A 89 -0.13 16.30 5.32
C HIS A 89 0.87 16.70 6.40
N ASP A 90 1.77 15.78 6.74
CA ASP A 90 2.91 16.03 7.60
C ASP A 90 4.18 15.48 6.96
N ALA A 91 5.17 16.34 6.76
CA ALA A 91 6.44 15.99 6.13
C ALA A 91 7.48 15.44 7.12
N CYS A 92 7.24 15.46 8.42
CA CYS A 92 8.26 15.30 9.44
C CYS A 92 8.16 13.93 10.11
N GLY A 93 9.10 13.04 9.83
CA GLY A 93 9.03 11.65 10.31
C GLY A 93 9.44 11.41 11.76
N THR A 94 9.72 12.46 12.55
CA THR A 94 10.14 12.42 13.98
C THR A 94 10.69 13.79 14.49
N PHE A 95 10.93 14.77 13.61
CA PHE A 95 11.74 15.95 13.96
C PHE A 95 11.02 16.97 14.87
N ASP A 96 9.71 16.87 14.95
CA ASP A 96 8.74 17.68 15.67
C ASP A 96 8.03 16.92 16.81
N GLY A 97 8.28 15.62 16.92
CA GLY A 97 7.79 14.77 18.01
C GLY A 97 6.71 13.79 17.61
N ASP A 98 6.26 13.83 16.36
CA ASP A 98 5.28 12.93 15.73
C ASP A 98 5.83 12.31 14.43
N GLY A 99 5.03 11.45 13.82
CA GLY A 99 5.34 10.76 12.57
C GLY A 99 4.82 11.51 11.36
N ALA A 100 5.42 11.28 10.20
CA ALA A 100 4.96 11.88 8.96
C ALA A 100 3.62 11.29 8.54
N LEU A 101 2.78 12.07 7.87
CA LEU A 101 1.46 11.65 7.40
C LEU A 101 1.34 11.89 5.89
N VAL A 102 1.08 10.80 5.17
CA VAL A 102 0.90 10.78 3.72
C VAL A 102 -0.47 10.22 3.39
N GLN A 103 -1.21 10.85 2.48
CA GLN A 103 -2.46 10.33 1.96
C GLN A 103 -2.29 9.88 0.50
N LEU A 104 -2.68 8.64 0.23
CA LEU A 104 -2.79 8.10 -1.12
C LEU A 104 -4.23 8.24 -1.64
N PRO A 105 -4.42 8.47 -2.95
CA PRO A 105 -5.71 8.28 -3.61
C PRO A 105 -6.22 6.85 -3.42
N ALA A 106 -7.54 6.69 -3.40
CA ALA A 106 -8.15 5.37 -3.34
C ALA A 106 -7.74 4.51 -4.55
N GLY A 107 -7.31 3.27 -4.28
CA GLY A 107 -6.93 2.29 -5.27
C GLY A 107 -5.95 1.26 -4.69
N GLU A 108 -5.65 0.24 -5.50
CA GLU A 108 -4.56 -0.70 -5.24
C GLU A 108 -3.31 -0.29 -6.01
N TYR A 109 -2.13 -0.62 -5.47
CA TYR A 109 -0.86 -0.18 -6.05
C TYR A 109 0.19 -1.30 -6.12
N GLN A 110 0.95 -1.31 -7.21
CA GLN A 110 2.28 -1.90 -7.17
C GLN A 110 3.29 -0.88 -6.63
N VAL A 111 4.11 -1.29 -5.66
CA VAL A 111 4.97 -0.40 -4.91
C VAL A 111 6.42 -0.81 -5.09
N TYR A 112 7.23 0.11 -5.61
CA TYR A 112 8.65 -0.12 -5.82
C TYR A 112 9.46 0.92 -5.07
N ALA A 113 10.57 0.53 -4.48
CA ALA A 113 11.43 1.43 -3.71
C ALA A 113 12.92 1.25 -4.02
N ARG A 114 13.71 2.32 -3.87
CA ARG A 114 15.17 2.28 -4.07
C ARG A 114 15.93 3.38 -3.35
N ILE A 115 17.20 3.13 -3.03
CA ILE A 115 18.15 4.13 -2.54
C ILE A 115 18.85 4.85 -3.71
N VAL A 116 18.54 6.13 -3.91
CA VAL A 116 19.13 6.93 -5.00
C VAL A 116 20.53 7.43 -4.67
N ALA A 117 20.80 7.67 -3.38
CA ALA A 117 22.07 8.23 -2.91
C ALA A 117 23.28 7.37 -3.32
N LYS A 118 24.44 8.00 -3.58
CA LYS A 118 25.69 7.28 -3.79
C LYS A 118 26.05 6.47 -2.53
N PRO A 119 26.70 5.30 -2.65
CA PRO A 119 27.20 4.57 -1.49
C PRO A 119 28.06 5.44 -0.55
N ALA A 120 28.26 5.03 0.70
CA ALA A 120 29.16 5.74 1.58
C ALA A 120 30.62 5.66 1.08
N LYS A 121 31.46 6.58 1.56
CA LYS A 121 32.91 6.49 1.28
C LYS A 121 33.44 5.24 1.99
N HIS A 122 34.45 4.58 1.41
CA HIS A 122 35.09 3.37 1.97
C HIS A 122 34.25 2.08 1.93
N GLY A 123 33.16 2.04 1.18
CA GLY A 123 32.41 0.81 0.93
C GLY A 123 31.39 0.45 2.01
N GLU A 124 31.17 1.30 3.01
CA GLU A 124 30.08 1.11 3.96
C GLU A 124 28.72 1.15 3.24
N PRO A 125 27.82 0.19 3.53
CA PRO A 125 26.48 0.17 2.96
C PRO A 125 25.68 1.38 3.43
N ARG A 126 24.80 1.87 2.56
CA ARG A 126 23.62 2.60 3.01
C ARG A 126 22.47 1.61 3.02
N GLU A 127 21.78 1.54 4.13
CA GLU A 127 20.69 0.59 4.33
C GLU A 127 19.48 1.30 4.90
N VAL A 128 18.30 0.84 4.49
CA VAL A 128 17.04 1.21 5.12
C VAL A 128 16.21 -0.03 5.30
N VAL A 129 15.40 -0.05 6.36
CA VAL A 129 14.43 -1.13 6.61
C VAL A 129 13.08 -0.51 6.86
N PHE A 130 12.06 -1.04 6.19
CA PHE A 130 10.67 -0.71 6.42
C PHE A 130 10.04 -1.86 7.20
N TYR A 131 9.37 -1.58 8.31
CA TYR A 131 8.52 -2.55 9.00
C TYR A 131 7.06 -2.10 8.86
N PRO A 132 6.19 -2.91 8.21
CA PRO A 132 4.79 -2.56 8.03
C PRO A 132 4.04 -2.69 9.35
N LYS A 133 3.09 -1.79 9.55
CA LYS A 133 2.21 -1.79 10.71
C LYS A 133 0.82 -1.37 10.28
N LEU A 134 -0.21 -1.98 10.85
CA LEU A 134 -1.55 -1.41 10.79
C LEU A 134 -1.72 -0.54 12.05
N ASN A 135 -2.01 0.75 11.86
CA ASN A 135 -2.25 1.66 12.97
C ASN A 135 -3.73 1.74 13.33
N ALA A 136 -4.60 1.89 12.33
CA ALA A 136 -6.04 1.99 12.51
C ALA A 136 -6.80 1.63 11.24
N ALA A 137 -8.05 1.20 11.40
CA ALA A 137 -9.00 0.97 10.32
C ALA A 137 -10.40 1.35 10.82
N CYS A 138 -11.17 2.10 10.04
CA CYS A 138 -12.52 2.53 10.40
C CYS A 138 -13.44 2.66 9.17
N ASP A 139 -14.73 2.41 9.38
CA ASP A 139 -15.75 2.48 8.34
C ASP A 139 -16.58 3.77 8.43
N ASP A 140 -17.11 4.22 7.29
CA ASP A 140 -18.02 5.35 7.25
C ASP A 140 -19.39 4.98 7.84
N SER A 141 -19.74 5.59 8.96
CA SER A 141 -21.04 5.47 9.61
C SER A 141 -22.17 6.27 8.94
N GLY A 142 -21.86 6.96 7.82
CA GLY A 142 -22.80 7.77 7.05
C GLY A 142 -22.75 9.27 7.42
N THR A 143 -21.58 9.78 7.80
CA THR A 143 -21.40 11.19 8.20
C THR A 143 -20.93 12.05 7.03
N GLU A 144 -21.35 13.33 6.99
CA GLU A 144 -21.08 14.21 5.83
C GLU A 144 -19.59 14.60 5.67
N ASN A 145 -18.72 14.30 6.63
CA ASN A 145 -17.30 14.71 6.62
C ASN A 145 -16.30 13.56 6.43
N PHE A 146 -16.77 12.33 6.22
CA PHE A 146 -15.86 11.18 6.13
C PHE A 146 -14.88 11.31 4.94
N SER A 147 -15.27 11.95 3.84
CA SER A 147 -14.41 12.09 2.64
C SER A 147 -13.11 12.87 2.85
N THR A 148 -13.02 13.69 3.89
CA THR A 148 -11.80 14.43 4.24
C THR A 148 -11.04 13.82 5.40
N ALA A 149 -11.54 12.75 6.01
CA ALA A 149 -10.93 12.11 7.17
C ALA A 149 -9.58 11.46 6.80
N THR A 150 -8.59 11.69 7.66
CA THR A 150 -7.23 11.13 7.59
C THR A 150 -6.86 10.31 8.82
N ASP A 151 -7.71 10.28 9.84
CA ASP A 151 -7.53 9.52 11.06
C ASP A 151 -8.87 8.94 11.52
N CYS A 152 -8.81 7.95 12.41
CA CYS A 152 -9.97 7.29 13.00
C CYS A 152 -10.33 7.85 14.39
N ASP A 153 -9.78 9.00 14.80
CA ASP A 153 -9.85 9.52 16.19
C ASP A 153 -11.14 10.30 16.50
N GLU A 154 -12.15 10.18 15.64
CA GLU A 154 -13.38 10.95 15.74
C GLU A 154 -14.50 10.18 16.45
N SER A 155 -15.12 10.84 17.44
CA SER A 155 -16.21 10.30 18.30
C SER A 155 -17.49 9.84 17.58
N PHE A 156 -17.55 9.95 16.25
CA PHE A 156 -18.69 9.60 15.39
C PHE A 156 -18.37 8.50 14.36
N LEU A 157 -17.13 8.01 14.31
CA LEU A 157 -16.74 6.92 13.44
C LEU A 157 -17.08 5.60 14.12
N LEU A 158 -17.72 4.70 13.35
CA LEU A 158 -17.71 3.30 13.71
C LEU A 158 -16.27 2.87 13.45
N GLY A 159 -15.48 2.70 14.51
CA GLY A 159 -14.30 1.87 14.34
C GLY A 159 -14.77 0.58 13.70
N THR A 160 -14.15 0.14 12.61
CA THR A 160 -14.09 -1.28 12.37
C THR A 160 -13.17 -1.79 13.45
N GLY A 161 -13.76 -2.10 14.61
CA GLY A 161 -13.08 -2.59 15.79
C GLY A 161 -12.21 -3.75 15.38
N THR A 162 -10.93 -3.44 15.33
CA THR A 162 -9.83 -4.38 15.35
C THR A 162 -9.93 -5.54 14.39
N VAL A 163 -9.27 -5.28 13.27
CA VAL A 163 -8.15 -6.10 12.81
C VAL A 163 -7.43 -6.79 13.98
N THR A 164 -7.53 -8.12 14.06
CA THR A 164 -6.93 -8.98 15.09
C THR A 164 -5.49 -8.63 15.45
N LYS A 165 -5.12 -8.87 16.72
CA LYS A 165 -3.71 -8.93 17.19
C LYS A 165 -2.84 -9.89 16.37
N ASP A 166 -3.47 -10.91 15.79
CA ASP A 166 -2.84 -11.93 14.95
C ASP A 166 -2.79 -11.55 13.46
N GLY A 167 -3.18 -10.32 13.12
CA GLY A 167 -3.04 -9.78 11.78
C GLY A 167 -1.58 -9.78 11.37
N ALA A 168 -1.24 -10.47 10.29
CA ALA A 168 0.12 -10.57 9.78
C ALA A 168 0.20 -9.95 8.40
N PHE A 169 1.26 -9.20 8.16
CA PHE A 169 1.65 -8.83 6.81
C PHE A 169 2.37 -10.01 6.15
N ASP A 170 2.25 -10.16 4.83
CA ASP A 170 2.98 -11.20 4.09
C ASP A 170 4.50 -11.09 4.24
N THR A 171 4.98 -9.89 4.60
CA THR A 171 6.36 -9.64 5.01
C THR A 171 6.39 -8.76 6.25
N ASP A 172 7.15 -9.18 7.27
CA ASP A 172 7.36 -8.41 8.50
C ASP A 172 8.31 -7.23 8.30
N GLY A 173 8.96 -7.13 7.14
CA GLY A 173 9.79 -6.00 6.79
C GLY A 173 10.57 -6.19 5.48
N THR A 174 10.96 -5.08 4.86
CA THR A 174 11.79 -5.10 3.65
C THR A 174 12.98 -4.19 3.83
N SER A 175 14.18 -4.70 3.53
CA SER A 175 15.40 -3.89 3.50
C SER A 175 15.81 -3.51 2.09
N LEU A 176 16.35 -2.30 1.95
CA LEU A 176 17.04 -1.87 0.75
C LEU A 176 18.49 -1.57 1.13
N GLU A 177 19.43 -2.15 0.40
CA GLU A 177 20.85 -1.93 0.64
C GLU A 177 21.52 -1.37 -0.61
N ARG A 178 22.48 -0.47 -0.40
CA ARG A 178 23.35 0.01 -1.47
C ARG A 178 24.81 0.06 -1.03
N THR A 179 25.60 -0.86 -1.58
CA THR A 179 27.06 -0.94 -1.43
C THR A 179 27.80 -0.40 -2.65
N THR A 180 29.13 -0.22 -2.53
CA THR A 180 30.02 0.05 -3.68
C THR A 180 30.23 -1.17 -4.57
N ASP A 181 29.87 -2.35 -4.08
CA ASP A 181 30.35 -3.64 -4.58
C ASP A 181 29.22 -4.48 -5.20
N SER A 182 28.01 -3.93 -5.35
CA SER A 182 26.92 -4.65 -6.01
C SER A 182 27.42 -5.15 -7.36
N GLU A 183 27.44 -6.48 -7.52
CA GLU A 183 28.08 -7.21 -8.60
C GLU A 183 27.50 -6.83 -9.96
N SER A 184 27.92 -5.68 -10.47
CA SER A 184 27.97 -5.41 -11.89
C SER A 184 29.05 -6.33 -12.43
N THR A 185 28.62 -7.44 -13.03
CA THR A 185 29.44 -8.29 -13.89
C THR A 185 30.49 -7.45 -14.60
N LYS A 186 31.77 -7.63 -14.25
CA LYS A 186 32.91 -6.99 -14.91
C LYS A 186 32.92 -7.37 -16.40
N GLY A 187 32.22 -6.60 -17.21
CA GLY A 187 32.46 -6.51 -18.64
C GLY A 187 33.89 -5.99 -18.83
N LYS A 188 34.78 -6.86 -19.30
CA LYS A 188 36.17 -6.53 -19.65
C LYS A 188 36.19 -5.31 -20.59
N GLY A 189 36.90 -4.26 -20.19
CA GLY A 189 37.41 -3.24 -21.11
C GLY A 189 36.84 -1.83 -20.89
N GLY A 190 37.18 -1.18 -19.78
CA GLY A 190 36.89 0.24 -19.59
C GLY A 190 37.67 0.81 -18.41
N LYS A 191 38.41 1.90 -18.65
CA LYS A 191 39.26 2.60 -17.68
C LYS A 191 38.54 2.89 -16.36
N GLY A 192 39.28 2.74 -15.25
CA GLY A 192 38.81 2.91 -13.88
C GLY A 192 38.05 4.20 -13.64
N GLY A 193 36.79 4.04 -13.24
CA GLY A 193 36.01 5.02 -12.49
C GLY A 193 35.37 4.28 -11.32
N SER A 194 35.43 4.88 -10.13
CA SER A 194 34.76 4.43 -8.90
C SER A 194 33.23 4.54 -9.04
N GLY A 195 32.64 3.79 -9.96
CA GLY A 195 31.20 3.77 -10.23
C GLY A 195 30.55 2.60 -9.51
N GLY A 196 30.13 2.80 -8.26
CA GLY A 196 29.21 1.87 -7.60
C GLY A 196 27.96 1.69 -8.47
N GLY A 197 27.48 0.45 -8.59
CA GLY A 197 26.41 0.06 -9.50
C GLY A 197 25.18 0.99 -9.44
N LYS A 198 24.46 1.10 -10.57
CA LYS A 198 23.18 1.84 -10.61
C LYS A 198 22.20 1.15 -9.67
N SER A 199 21.61 1.88 -8.71
CA SER A 199 20.55 1.33 -7.87
C SER A 199 19.32 1.05 -8.73
N THR A 200 18.91 -0.21 -8.74
CA THR A 200 17.63 -0.68 -9.27
C THR A 200 16.59 -0.62 -8.16
N ALA A 201 15.34 -0.33 -8.50
CA ALA A 201 14.25 -0.49 -7.55
C ALA A 201 13.91 -1.95 -7.30
N THR A 202 13.39 -2.18 -6.10
CA THR A 202 12.92 -3.46 -5.58
C THR A 202 11.41 -3.37 -5.41
N ASP A 203 10.71 -4.43 -5.77
CA ASP A 203 9.28 -4.58 -5.47
C ASP A 203 9.10 -4.77 -3.96
N ILE A 204 8.28 -3.91 -3.36
CA ILE A 204 7.93 -3.93 -1.94
C ILE A 204 6.41 -4.09 -1.73
N SER A 205 5.64 -4.45 -2.77
CA SER A 205 4.18 -4.58 -2.69
C SER A 205 3.69 -5.56 -1.63
N ALA A 206 4.46 -6.63 -1.36
CA ALA A 206 4.11 -7.61 -0.33
C ALA A 206 3.95 -6.98 1.06
N MET A 207 4.58 -5.83 1.34
CA MET A 207 4.46 -5.11 2.61
C MET A 207 3.07 -4.57 2.91
N PHE A 208 2.22 -4.51 1.89
CA PHE A 208 0.86 -4.02 1.96
C PHE A 208 -0.17 -5.15 1.89
N GLN A 209 0.28 -6.41 1.77
CA GLN A 209 -0.61 -7.55 1.81
C GLN A 209 -0.78 -7.97 3.27
N TRP A 210 -2.03 -7.99 3.74
CA TRP A 210 -2.40 -8.25 5.11
C TRP A 210 -3.37 -9.43 5.20
N SER A 211 -3.22 -10.23 6.25
CA SER A 211 -4.10 -11.34 6.58
C SER A 211 -4.56 -11.27 8.03
N GLY A 212 -5.84 -11.48 8.29
CA GLY A 212 -6.43 -11.54 9.63
C GLY A 212 -7.94 -11.30 9.61
N TRP A 213 -8.55 -11.16 10.78
CA TRP A 213 -9.98 -10.84 10.89
C TRP A 213 -10.19 -9.36 11.12
N ALA A 214 -11.15 -8.75 10.41
CA ALA A 214 -11.64 -7.40 10.67
C ALA A 214 -13.10 -7.47 11.14
N CYS A 215 -13.41 -6.76 12.22
CA CYS A 215 -14.74 -6.74 12.84
C CYS A 215 -15.26 -5.31 12.94
N ASP A 216 -16.57 -5.16 13.16
CA ASP A 216 -17.16 -3.88 13.56
C ASP A 216 -16.91 -3.65 15.07
N GLN A 217 -16.67 -2.40 15.50
CA GLN A 217 -16.39 -2.07 16.91
C GLN A 217 -17.55 -2.36 17.85
N THR A 218 -18.77 -2.50 17.33
CA THR A 218 -19.91 -2.95 18.13
C THR A 218 -19.74 -4.38 18.68
N TYR A 219 -18.79 -5.15 18.14
CA TYR A 219 -18.44 -6.49 18.63
C TYR A 219 -17.28 -6.49 19.64
N ASP A 220 -16.63 -5.35 19.86
CA ASP A 220 -15.73 -5.11 20.99
C ASP A 220 -16.60 -4.72 22.20
N THR A 221 -16.93 -5.72 23.02
CA THR A 221 -17.95 -5.61 24.06
C THR A 221 -17.41 -5.05 25.37
N ASP A 222 -16.10 -5.17 25.62
CA ASP A 222 -15.45 -4.60 26.80
C ASP A 222 -14.82 -3.23 26.53
N GLY A 223 -14.71 -2.84 25.26
CA GLY A 223 -14.26 -1.53 24.81
C GLY A 223 -12.75 -1.34 24.96
N ASP A 224 -11.98 -2.41 25.03
CA ASP A 224 -10.52 -2.35 25.11
C ASP A 224 -9.84 -2.13 23.75
N GLY A 225 -10.63 -2.18 22.68
CA GLY A 225 -10.19 -1.96 21.32
C GLY A 225 -9.66 -3.21 20.64
N GLU A 226 -9.71 -4.41 21.22
CA GLU A 226 -9.28 -5.68 20.63
C GLU A 226 -10.39 -6.74 20.72
N ILE A 227 -10.72 -7.43 19.61
CA ILE A 227 -11.60 -8.62 19.69
C ILE A 227 -10.84 -9.80 20.24
N THR A 228 -11.12 -10.16 21.49
CA THR A 228 -10.48 -11.25 22.22
C THR A 228 -11.50 -12.20 22.83
N LEU A 229 -11.01 -13.18 23.62
CA LEU A 229 -11.86 -14.08 24.37
C LEU A 229 -12.77 -13.34 25.38
N ALA A 230 -12.41 -12.12 25.79
CA ALA A 230 -13.24 -11.30 26.66
C ALA A 230 -14.57 -10.89 25.99
N ASP A 231 -14.60 -10.82 24.66
CA ASP A 231 -15.78 -10.42 23.87
C ASP A 231 -16.70 -11.57 23.48
N ALA A 232 -16.12 -12.78 23.40
CA ALA A 232 -16.83 -13.96 22.96
C ALA A 232 -17.65 -14.56 24.14
N PRO A 233 -18.99 -14.59 24.07
CA PRO A 233 -19.77 -15.42 24.97
C PRO A 233 -19.51 -16.92 24.70
N ASP A 234 -20.00 -17.82 25.55
CA ASP A 234 -20.08 -19.25 25.20
C ASP A 234 -20.95 -19.42 23.94
N MET A 235 -20.31 -19.69 22.82
CA MET A 235 -20.91 -19.80 21.49
C MET A 235 -21.25 -21.25 21.15
N ASN A 236 -20.62 -22.22 21.80
CA ASN A 236 -20.73 -23.63 21.47
C ASN A 236 -21.63 -24.44 22.45
N GLY A 237 -21.97 -23.86 23.59
CA GLY A 237 -22.92 -24.38 24.58
C GLY A 237 -22.33 -25.41 25.55
N ASP A 238 -21.01 -25.44 25.74
CA ASP A 238 -20.35 -26.35 26.68
C ASP A 238 -20.15 -25.76 28.09
N ASN A 239 -20.60 -24.52 28.32
CA ASN A 239 -20.41 -23.71 29.54
C ASN A 239 -18.95 -23.40 29.89
N ILE A 240 -18.06 -23.43 28.90
CA ILE A 240 -16.69 -22.96 29.01
C ILE A 240 -16.54 -21.84 27.98
N THR A 241 -15.78 -20.80 28.31
CA THR A 241 -15.41 -19.76 27.35
C THR A 241 -13.95 -19.97 27.00
N ASP A 242 -13.67 -20.43 25.79
CA ASP A 242 -12.33 -20.73 25.30
C ASP A 242 -12.11 -20.36 23.82
N ASP A 243 -10.95 -20.74 23.27
CA ASP A 243 -10.57 -20.43 21.89
C ASP A 243 -11.57 -20.94 20.83
N ALA A 244 -12.36 -21.98 21.14
CA ALA A 244 -13.40 -22.45 20.26
C ALA A 244 -14.55 -21.42 20.14
N ASP A 245 -14.88 -20.74 21.23
CA ASP A 245 -15.89 -19.68 21.24
C ASP A 245 -15.39 -18.44 20.53
N LEU A 246 -14.14 -18.03 20.79
CA LEU A 246 -13.53 -16.91 20.06
C LEU A 246 -13.51 -17.17 18.56
N ARG A 247 -13.14 -18.39 18.14
CA ARG A 247 -13.15 -18.75 16.71
C ARG A 247 -14.56 -18.67 16.12
N LEU A 248 -15.57 -19.19 16.81
CA LEU A 248 -16.97 -19.09 16.36
C LEU A 248 -17.45 -17.64 16.33
N TYR A 249 -17.05 -16.83 17.30
CA TYR A 249 -17.37 -15.41 17.39
C TYR A 249 -16.82 -14.66 16.17
N LEU A 250 -15.53 -14.83 15.87
CA LEU A 250 -14.88 -14.26 14.69
C LEU A 250 -15.54 -14.74 13.38
N GLU A 251 -15.78 -16.05 13.24
CA GLU A 251 -16.44 -16.63 12.07
C GLU A 251 -17.90 -16.12 11.88
N THR A 252 -18.56 -15.69 12.95
CA THR A 252 -19.95 -15.22 12.92
C THR A 252 -20.06 -13.72 12.65
N TYR A 253 -19.21 -12.91 13.27
CA TYR A 253 -19.37 -11.45 13.33
C TYR A 253 -18.30 -10.68 12.54
N CYS A 254 -17.23 -11.34 12.11
CA CYS A 254 -16.10 -10.71 11.47
C CYS A 254 -15.86 -11.24 10.05
N VAL A 255 -15.04 -10.51 9.30
CA VAL A 255 -14.61 -10.89 7.96
C VAL A 255 -13.14 -11.28 8.00
N TYR A 256 -12.83 -12.49 7.54
CA TYR A 256 -11.44 -12.90 7.35
C TYR A 256 -10.92 -12.40 6.01
N HIS A 257 -9.79 -11.72 6.05
CA HIS A 257 -9.01 -11.33 4.89
C HIS A 257 -7.75 -12.18 4.81
N GLY A 258 -7.47 -12.75 3.63
CA GLY A 258 -6.26 -13.54 3.40
C GLY A 258 -5.44 -12.92 2.27
N SER A 259 -4.26 -12.41 2.58
CA SER A 259 -3.34 -11.73 1.64
C SER A 259 -4.09 -10.69 0.80
N THR A 260 -4.82 -9.79 1.46
CA THR A 260 -5.53 -8.69 0.81
C THR A 260 -4.70 -7.42 0.89
N TRP A 261 -4.91 -6.49 -0.04
CA TRP A 261 -4.37 -5.15 0.09
C TRP A 261 -4.90 -4.49 1.38
N VAL A 262 -3.99 -4.01 2.24
CA VAL A 262 -4.33 -3.55 3.60
C VAL A 262 -5.39 -2.45 3.60
N TYR A 263 -5.43 -1.60 2.59
CA TYR A 263 -6.42 -0.52 2.49
C TYR A 263 -7.81 -1.00 2.07
N ASP A 264 -7.99 -2.29 1.76
CA ASP A 264 -9.29 -2.86 1.42
C ASP A 264 -10.10 -3.32 2.63
N ILE A 265 -9.48 -3.40 3.82
CA ILE A 265 -10.11 -3.96 5.02
C ILE A 265 -11.15 -3.05 5.68
N ALA A 266 -11.15 -1.75 5.36
CA ALA A 266 -12.13 -0.76 5.84
C ALA A 266 -12.27 0.41 4.84
N ASP A 267 -13.17 1.37 5.10
CA ASP A 267 -13.33 2.59 4.27
C ASP A 267 -12.17 3.59 4.45
N LEU A 268 -11.64 3.75 5.68
CA LEU A 268 -10.43 4.52 5.99
C LEU A 268 -9.45 3.60 6.72
N VAL A 269 -8.22 3.54 6.22
CA VAL A 269 -7.15 2.73 6.81
C VAL A 269 -5.90 3.58 6.96
N SER A 270 -5.33 3.57 8.17
CA SER A 270 -4.03 4.10 8.50
C SER A 270 -3.01 2.97 8.63
N TYR A 271 -2.10 2.91 7.68
CA TYR A 271 -1.02 1.94 7.59
C TYR A 271 0.32 2.65 7.79
N GLY A 272 1.17 2.13 8.66
CA GLY A 272 2.42 2.74 9.06
C GLY A 272 3.66 1.99 8.58
N TRP A 273 4.77 2.73 8.48
CA TRP A 273 6.12 2.20 8.46
C TRP A 273 6.89 2.66 9.69
N ASP A 274 7.34 1.69 10.49
CA ASP A 274 8.48 1.92 11.36
C ASP A 274 9.73 1.86 10.47
N TYR A 275 10.23 3.04 10.08
CA TYR A 275 11.31 3.17 9.13
C TYR A 275 12.65 3.32 9.84
N GLN A 276 13.60 2.43 9.56
CA GLN A 276 14.97 2.53 10.05
C GLN A 276 15.90 3.00 8.94
N ASN A 277 16.66 4.06 9.20
CA ASN A 277 17.63 4.60 8.28
C ASN A 277 19.05 4.41 8.82
N ASN A 278 19.91 3.80 8.00
CA ASN A 278 21.34 3.70 8.23
C ASN A 278 22.08 4.37 7.06
N GLY A 279 21.99 5.68 7.01
CA GLY A 279 22.75 6.52 6.10
C GLY A 279 22.10 6.82 4.76
N ALA A 280 20.90 6.35 4.42
CA ALA A 280 20.28 6.73 3.15
C ALA A 280 19.89 8.22 3.14
N LYS A 281 20.36 8.95 2.11
CA LYS A 281 20.03 10.38 1.92
C LYS A 281 18.75 10.62 1.14
N LEU A 282 18.40 9.67 0.28
CA LEU A 282 17.21 9.71 -0.53
C LEU A 282 16.78 8.29 -0.84
N VAL A 283 15.59 7.94 -0.36
CA VAL A 283 14.85 6.77 -0.81
C VAL A 283 13.70 7.24 -1.67
N GLN A 284 13.57 6.66 -2.86
CA GLN A 284 12.49 6.95 -3.79
C GLN A 284 11.54 5.76 -3.78
N ILE A 285 10.28 6.00 -3.45
CA ILE A 285 9.18 5.05 -3.52
C ILE A 285 8.22 5.50 -4.62
N ARG A 286 7.69 4.54 -5.37
CA ARG A 286 6.70 4.77 -6.41
C ARG A 286 5.53 3.84 -6.25
N PHE A 287 4.34 4.42 -6.31
CA PHE A 287 3.05 3.74 -6.27
C PHE A 287 2.46 3.77 -7.67
N TYR A 288 2.28 2.61 -8.28
CA TYR A 288 1.71 2.43 -9.61
C TYR A 288 0.28 1.89 -9.48
N PRO A 289 -0.77 2.66 -9.81
CA PRO A 289 -2.14 2.18 -9.70
C PRO A 289 -2.34 0.92 -10.55
N THR A 290 -2.90 -0.14 -9.98
CA THR A 290 -3.11 -1.42 -10.68
C THR A 290 -4.17 -1.31 -11.78
N ASP A 291 -5.18 -0.47 -11.59
CA ASP A 291 -6.27 -0.24 -12.56
C ASP A 291 -5.80 0.40 -13.87
N THR A 292 -4.73 1.19 -13.82
CA THR A 292 -4.18 1.91 -14.98
C THR A 292 -2.85 1.35 -15.46
N THR A 293 -2.25 0.40 -14.73
CA THR A 293 -0.94 -0.16 -15.06
C THR A 293 -1.04 -1.65 -15.39
N VAL A 294 -0.88 -1.99 -16.67
CA VAL A 294 -0.79 -3.38 -17.13
C VAL A 294 0.67 -3.78 -17.16
N PHE A 295 1.12 -4.58 -16.19
CA PHE A 295 2.48 -5.14 -16.18
C PHE A 295 2.55 -6.36 -17.12
N ALA A 296 3.65 -6.48 -17.85
CA ALA A 296 3.90 -7.57 -18.81
C ALA A 296 4.66 -8.73 -18.19
#